data_AF-A0A1T1DXD7-F1
#
_entry.id   AF-A0A1T1DXD7-F1
#
_cell.length_a   1.000
_cell.length_b   1.000
_cell.length_c   1.000
_cell.angle_alpha   90.00
_cell.angle_beta   90.00
_cell.angle_gamma   90.00
#
_symmetry.space_group_name_H-M   'P 1'
#
loop_
_entity.id
_entity.type
_entity.pdbx_description
1 polymer ?
#
loop_
_entity_poly.entity_id
_entity_poly.type
_entity_poly.pdbx_seq_one_letter_code
_entity_poly.pdbx_strand_id
1 'polypeptide(L)'
;MSFLWNQIVDLKAFLFPKTPQMTFLKLSYYFSIFIYSFLLIDCSGKNLKLQGEPNRLSELPFYGAGFFVSASKIEKGDLEEIRKDIKNELAFRIPKDRIERWKEADSLNGSEGIYILFQIVPETRVLPEFLDFQFYLNDIPADKIWNYYVQSFTARVRNYRFSALPVYGTFGYPFYTAPPGVYSSGTFVYDSDVTTETEHMYRFLVRFPKDTLFKNSQSRTFFQVVTPAKSILRFEY
;
A
#
# COMPACT_ATOMS: atom_id res chain seq x y z
N MET A 1 -66.06 -30.51 -33.78
CA MET A 1 -65.37 -29.66 -32.77
C MET A 1 -64.37 -30.49 -31.95
N SER A 2 -63.25 -30.95 -32.53
CA SER A 2 -62.19 -31.60 -31.73
C SER A 2 -60.76 -31.31 -32.20
N PHE A 3 -60.58 -30.59 -33.32
CA PHE A 3 -59.25 -30.31 -33.86
C PHE A 3 -58.61 -29.02 -33.34
N LEU A 4 -59.41 -28.01 -32.99
CA LEU A 4 -58.91 -26.72 -32.49
C LEU A 4 -58.50 -26.74 -31.00
N TRP A 5 -58.99 -27.72 -30.22
CA TRP A 5 -58.65 -27.82 -28.80
C TRP A 5 -57.25 -28.41 -28.59
N ASN A 6 -56.81 -29.32 -29.45
CA ASN A 6 -55.48 -29.93 -29.32
C ASN A 6 -54.33 -28.98 -29.66
N GLN A 7 -54.52 -28.01 -30.59
CA GLN A 7 -53.47 -27.03 -30.89
C GLN A 7 -53.24 -25.98 -29.78
N ILE A 8 -54.26 -25.68 -28.97
CA ILE A 8 -54.13 -24.73 -27.85
C ILE A 8 -53.43 -25.40 -26.64
N VAL A 9 -53.61 -26.71 -26.47
CA VAL A 9 -52.95 -27.48 -25.40
C VAL A 9 -51.45 -27.65 -25.68
N ASP A 10 -51.06 -27.88 -26.94
CA ASP A 10 -49.64 -28.01 -27.32
C ASP A 10 -48.87 -26.68 -27.29
N LEU A 11 -49.52 -25.53 -27.53
CA LEU A 11 -48.86 -24.23 -27.42
C LEU A 11 -48.54 -23.84 -25.96
N LYS A 12 -49.35 -24.29 -25.00
CA LYS A 12 -49.06 -24.09 -23.57
C LYS A 12 -47.95 -25.00 -23.06
N ALA A 13 -47.70 -26.14 -23.70
CA ALA A 13 -46.63 -27.07 -23.34
C ALA A 13 -45.25 -26.59 -23.79
N PHE A 14 -45.17 -25.72 -24.80
CA PHE A 14 -43.89 -25.22 -25.33
C PHE A 14 -43.35 -23.98 -24.60
N LEU A 15 -44.18 -23.26 -23.84
CA LEU A 15 -43.81 -21.98 -23.21
C LEU A 15 -43.35 -22.10 -21.73
N PHE A 16 -43.45 -23.27 -21.12
CA PHE A 16 -42.94 -23.51 -19.77
C PHE A 16 -42.05 -24.74 -19.76
N PRO A 17 -40.72 -24.59 -19.87
CA PRO A 17 -39.84 -25.71 -19.59
C PRO A 17 -40.05 -26.11 -18.12
N LYS A 18 -40.57 -27.33 -17.93
CA LYS A 18 -40.55 -28.05 -16.65
C LYS A 18 -39.09 -28.29 -16.26
N THR A 19 -38.46 -27.29 -15.65
CA THR A 19 -37.38 -27.34 -14.63
C THR A 19 -36.67 -25.98 -14.57
N PRO A 20 -37.36 -24.89 -14.18
CA PRO A 20 -36.71 -23.59 -13.95
C PRO A 20 -35.61 -23.66 -12.88
N GLN A 21 -35.66 -24.66 -11.99
CA GLN A 21 -34.63 -24.90 -10.98
C GLN A 21 -33.28 -25.31 -11.59
N MET A 22 -33.25 -26.18 -12.61
CA MET A 22 -31.99 -26.67 -13.17
C MET A 22 -31.26 -25.60 -13.99
N THR A 23 -32.00 -24.74 -14.69
CA THR A 23 -31.41 -23.59 -15.40
C THR A 23 -30.92 -22.52 -14.43
N PHE A 24 -31.66 -22.24 -13.36
CA PHE A 24 -31.25 -21.29 -12.31
C PHE A 24 -30.00 -21.78 -11.55
N LEU A 25 -29.93 -23.07 -11.20
CA LEU A 25 -28.76 -23.68 -10.54
C LEU A 25 -27.51 -23.66 -11.43
N LYS A 26 -27.66 -23.89 -12.74
CA LYS A 26 -26.54 -23.75 -13.68
C LYS A 26 -26.09 -22.30 -13.78
N LEU A 27 -27.03 -21.35 -13.86
CA LEU A 27 -26.71 -19.92 -13.94
C LEU A 27 -26.00 -19.43 -12.67
N SER A 28 -26.45 -19.85 -11.49
CA SER A 28 -25.82 -19.49 -10.22
C SER A 28 -24.44 -20.12 -10.05
N TYR A 29 -24.22 -21.33 -10.57
CA TYR A 29 -22.91 -21.98 -10.61
C TYR A 29 -21.93 -21.27 -11.54
N TYR A 30 -22.34 -20.87 -12.75
CA TYR A 30 -21.48 -20.07 -13.62
C TYR A 30 -21.21 -18.67 -13.06
N PHE A 31 -22.20 -18.07 -12.39
CA PHE A 31 -22.05 -16.78 -11.72
C PHE A 31 -21.10 -16.87 -10.51
N SER A 32 -21.15 -17.95 -9.73
CA SER A 32 -20.22 -18.15 -8.61
C SER A 32 -18.79 -18.38 -9.08
N ILE A 33 -18.58 -19.14 -10.17
CA ILE A 33 -17.26 -19.28 -10.81
C ILE A 33 -16.77 -17.93 -11.34
N PHE A 34 -17.64 -17.14 -11.97
CA PHE A 34 -17.29 -15.82 -12.47
C PHE A 34 -16.88 -14.86 -11.34
N ILE A 35 -17.63 -14.84 -10.23
CA ILE A 35 -17.26 -14.06 -9.04
C ILE A 35 -15.94 -14.56 -8.46
N TYR A 36 -15.74 -15.88 -8.34
CA TYR A 36 -14.53 -16.44 -7.77
C TYR A 36 -13.30 -16.14 -8.63
N SER A 37 -13.44 -16.23 -9.95
CA SER A 37 -12.36 -15.85 -10.88
C SER A 37 -12.10 -14.34 -10.87
N PHE A 38 -13.11 -13.49 -10.70
CA PHE A 38 -12.93 -12.04 -10.52
C PHE A 38 -12.20 -11.73 -9.21
N LEU A 39 -12.57 -12.38 -8.10
CA LEU A 39 -11.93 -12.24 -6.80
C LEU A 39 -10.49 -12.77 -6.78
N LEU A 40 -10.17 -13.77 -7.60
CA LEU A 40 -8.80 -14.29 -7.75
C LEU A 40 -7.90 -13.32 -8.54
N ILE A 41 -8.44 -12.51 -9.45
CA ILE A 41 -7.67 -11.51 -10.20
C ILE A 41 -7.28 -10.32 -9.30
N ASP A 42 -8.17 -9.90 -8.39
CA ASP A 42 -7.90 -8.82 -7.43
C ASP A 42 -6.92 -9.21 -6.31
N CYS A 43 -6.58 -10.50 -6.19
CA CYS A 43 -5.65 -11.02 -5.17
C CYS A 43 -4.24 -11.30 -5.72
N SER A 44 -3.89 -10.77 -6.90
CA SER A 44 -2.49 -10.70 -7.33
C SER A 44 -1.74 -9.74 -6.40
N GLY A 45 -0.88 -10.28 -5.54
CA GLY A 45 -0.24 -9.56 -4.45
C GLY A 45 0.36 -8.22 -4.88
N LYS A 46 -0.06 -7.14 -4.22
CA LYS A 46 0.51 -5.78 -4.40
C LYS A 46 2.01 -5.75 -4.08
N ASN A 47 2.51 -6.66 -3.25
CA ASN A 47 3.90 -6.68 -2.81
C ASN A 47 4.79 -7.48 -3.75
N LEU A 48 5.89 -6.87 -4.17
CA LEU A 48 6.93 -7.50 -4.97
C LEU A 48 7.84 -8.34 -4.09
N LYS A 49 8.26 -9.51 -4.58
CA LYS A 49 9.06 -10.46 -3.79
C LYS A 49 10.55 -10.12 -3.90
N LEU A 50 11.19 -9.82 -2.77
CA LEU A 50 12.65 -9.61 -2.72
C LEU A 50 13.39 -10.91 -3.10
N GLN A 51 14.40 -10.78 -3.95
CA GLN A 51 15.33 -11.84 -4.31
C GLN A 51 16.57 -11.77 -3.41
N GLY A 52 16.79 -12.84 -2.63
CA GLY A 52 17.91 -12.93 -1.71
C GLY A 52 17.69 -12.19 -0.39
N GLU A 53 18.74 -12.09 0.42
CA GLU A 53 18.71 -11.50 1.75
C GLU A 53 19.36 -10.11 1.76
N PRO A 54 18.77 -9.11 2.44
CA PRO A 54 19.32 -7.75 2.55
C PRO A 54 20.53 -7.67 3.51
N ASN A 55 20.85 -8.74 4.24
CA ASN A 55 21.92 -8.80 5.25
C ASN A 55 23.35 -8.61 4.70
N ARG A 56 23.52 -8.44 3.38
CA ARG A 56 24.82 -8.27 2.71
C ARG A 56 25.11 -6.82 2.29
N LEU A 57 24.24 -5.87 2.63
CA LEU A 57 24.43 -4.46 2.28
C LEU A 57 25.53 -3.82 3.13
N SER A 58 26.48 -3.16 2.48
CA SER A 58 27.56 -2.38 3.13
C SER A 58 27.06 -1.22 3.98
N GLU A 59 25.83 -0.77 3.74
CA GLU A 59 25.18 0.37 4.39
C GLU A 59 24.42 0.01 5.67
N LEU A 60 24.42 -1.28 6.05
CA LEU A 60 23.86 -1.82 7.30
C LEU A 60 24.13 -0.92 8.53
N PRO A 61 25.35 -0.42 8.78
CA PRO A 61 25.64 0.41 9.95
C PRO A 61 24.80 1.69 10.04
N PHE A 62 24.36 2.24 8.89
CA PHE A 62 23.58 3.48 8.84
C PHE A 62 22.07 3.21 8.93
N TYR A 63 21.61 2.02 8.55
CA TYR A 63 20.21 1.63 8.63
C TYR A 63 19.86 0.92 9.96
N GLY A 64 20.89 0.51 10.71
CA GLY A 64 20.77 -0.27 11.94
C GLY A 64 20.79 -1.78 11.70
N ALA A 65 20.75 -2.55 12.78
CA ALA A 65 20.96 -4.00 12.76
C ALA A 65 19.76 -4.76 12.17
N GLY A 66 18.56 -4.17 12.20
CA GLY A 66 17.31 -4.85 11.86
C GLY A 66 16.48 -4.24 10.72
N PHE A 67 17.07 -3.45 9.81
CA PHE A 67 16.28 -2.72 8.81
C PHE A 67 15.50 -3.65 7.86
N PHE A 68 14.34 -3.17 7.41
CA PHE A 68 13.45 -3.87 6.48
C PHE A 68 13.30 -3.10 5.17
N VAL A 69 13.21 -3.82 4.05
CA VAL A 69 12.94 -3.25 2.72
C VAL A 69 11.78 -3.99 2.06
N SER A 70 10.92 -3.23 1.38
CA SER A 70 9.81 -3.78 0.60
C SER A 70 9.56 -2.94 -0.63
N ALA A 71 9.06 -3.57 -1.68
CA ALA A 71 8.53 -2.87 -2.85
C ALA A 71 7.11 -3.35 -3.12
N SER A 72 6.21 -2.45 -3.51
CA SER A 72 4.84 -2.78 -3.89
C SER A 72 4.41 -2.07 -5.16
N LYS A 73 3.65 -2.75 -6.00
CA LYS A 73 2.95 -2.16 -7.13
C LYS A 73 1.78 -1.35 -6.60
N ILE A 74 1.67 -0.11 -7.07
CA ILE A 74 0.63 0.82 -6.63
C ILE A 74 -0.49 0.88 -7.66
N GLU A 75 -1.70 0.67 -7.19
CA GLU A 75 -2.90 0.83 -7.99
C GLU A 75 -3.45 2.26 -7.90
N LYS A 76 -4.32 2.61 -8.83
CA LYS A 76 -4.90 3.96 -8.89
C LYS A 76 -5.64 4.34 -7.61
N GLY A 77 -6.27 3.38 -6.93
CA GLY A 77 -6.97 3.61 -5.66
C GLY A 77 -6.04 4.00 -4.51
N ASP A 78 -4.83 3.43 -4.47
CA ASP A 78 -3.87 3.66 -3.38
C ASP A 78 -3.16 5.02 -3.52
N LEU A 79 -3.18 5.64 -4.71
CA LEU A 79 -2.52 6.93 -4.98
C LEU A 79 -3.13 8.10 -4.20
N GLU A 80 -4.41 8.03 -3.83
CA GLU A 80 -5.04 9.12 -3.07
C GLU A 80 -4.43 9.23 -1.67
N GLU A 81 -4.20 8.09 -1.00
CA GLU A 81 -3.55 8.03 0.30
C GLU A 81 -2.08 8.48 0.21
N ILE A 82 -1.35 7.98 -0.79
CA ILE A 82 0.04 8.38 -1.03
C ILE A 82 0.16 9.89 -1.30
N ARG A 83 -0.80 10.48 -2.03
CA ARG A 83 -0.82 11.94 -2.24
C ARG A 83 -0.97 12.71 -0.93
N LYS A 84 -1.80 12.22 0.00
CA LYS A 84 -1.97 12.83 1.33
C LYS A 84 -0.67 12.74 2.11
N ASP A 85 -0.01 11.59 2.11
CA ASP A 85 1.28 11.40 2.78
C ASP A 85 2.37 12.37 2.27
N ILE A 86 2.53 12.48 0.95
CA ILE A 86 3.50 13.39 0.33
C ILE A 86 3.22 14.84 0.75
N LYS A 87 1.96 15.27 0.72
CA LYS A 87 1.56 16.62 1.14
C LYS A 87 1.82 16.88 2.61
N ASN A 88 1.55 15.90 3.47
CA ASN A 88 1.82 16.01 4.91
C ASN A 88 3.31 16.19 5.18
N GLU A 89 4.17 15.46 4.47
CA GLU A 89 5.61 15.64 4.61
C GLU A 89 6.07 17.01 4.09
N LEU A 90 5.56 17.46 2.94
CA LEU A 90 5.87 18.79 2.38
C LEU A 90 5.43 19.92 3.32
N ALA A 91 4.35 19.73 4.07
CA ALA A 91 3.90 20.66 5.10
C ALA A 91 4.85 20.68 6.31
N PHE A 92 5.44 19.53 6.66
CA PHE A 92 6.34 19.41 7.81
C PHE A 92 7.77 19.91 7.53
N ARG A 93 8.41 19.49 6.44
CA ARG A 93 9.85 19.79 6.17
C ARG A 93 10.11 21.11 5.44
N ILE A 94 9.09 21.76 4.88
CA ILE A 94 9.13 23.06 4.17
C ILE A 94 10.40 23.22 3.28
N PRO A 95 10.56 22.39 2.23
CA PRO A 95 11.67 22.55 1.28
C PRO A 95 11.52 23.84 0.45
N LYS A 96 12.62 24.32 -0.15
CA LYS A 96 12.61 25.54 -0.98
C LYS A 96 11.61 25.46 -2.15
N ASP A 97 11.51 24.29 -2.78
CA ASP A 97 10.65 24.07 -3.96
C ASP A 97 9.26 23.51 -3.59
N ARG A 98 8.78 23.79 -2.37
CA ARG A 98 7.54 23.21 -1.81
C ARG A 98 6.34 23.36 -2.73
N ILE A 99 6.16 24.54 -3.35
CA ILE A 99 4.99 24.84 -4.19
C ILE A 99 5.00 23.97 -5.45
N GLU A 100 6.16 23.78 -6.06
CA GLU A 100 6.32 22.95 -7.25
C GLU A 100 6.05 21.49 -6.92
N ARG A 101 6.70 20.96 -5.87
CA ARG A 101 6.48 19.58 -5.41
C ARG A 101 5.03 19.32 -5.01
N TRP A 102 4.33 20.31 -4.44
CA TRP A 102 2.92 20.20 -4.10
C TRP A 102 2.04 20.07 -5.36
N LYS A 103 2.28 20.89 -6.38
CA LYS A 103 1.58 20.81 -7.67
C LYS A 103 1.85 19.47 -8.37
N GLU A 104 3.07 18.97 -8.28
CA GLU A 104 3.43 17.66 -8.82
C GLU A 104 2.69 16.53 -8.10
N ALA A 105 2.59 16.58 -6.76
CA ALA A 105 1.81 15.62 -6.00
C ALA A 105 0.32 15.66 -6.42
N ASP A 106 -0.23 16.84 -6.69
CA ASP A 106 -1.60 17.01 -7.18
C ASP A 106 -1.83 16.41 -8.58
N SER A 107 -0.80 16.41 -9.44
CA SER A 107 -0.90 15.81 -10.77
C SER A 107 -0.92 14.27 -10.79
N LEU A 108 -0.60 13.60 -9.68
CA LEU A 108 -0.55 12.13 -9.60
C LEU A 108 -1.92 11.49 -9.88
N ASN A 109 -2.14 10.97 -11.09
CA ASN A 109 -3.44 10.44 -11.52
C ASN A 109 -3.45 8.92 -11.80
N GLY A 110 -2.29 8.26 -11.75
CA GLY A 110 -2.14 6.82 -11.99
C GLY A 110 -2.22 6.39 -13.45
N SER A 111 -2.57 7.31 -14.35
CA SER A 111 -2.72 7.05 -15.78
C SER A 111 -1.49 7.42 -16.60
N GLU A 112 -0.39 7.82 -15.99
CA GLU A 112 0.81 8.26 -16.71
C GLU A 112 1.82 7.12 -16.91
N GLY A 113 1.82 6.11 -16.03
CA GLY A 113 2.88 5.13 -15.98
C GLY A 113 2.59 3.98 -15.02
N ILE A 114 3.61 3.16 -14.81
CA ILE A 114 3.61 2.10 -13.79
C ILE A 114 4.20 2.69 -12.52
N TYR A 115 3.50 2.52 -11.40
CA TYR A 115 3.93 3.03 -10.10
C TYR A 115 4.37 1.89 -9.20
N ILE A 116 5.55 2.03 -8.61
CA ILE A 116 6.10 1.12 -7.62
C ILE A 116 6.48 1.95 -6.39
N LEU A 117 5.99 1.56 -5.23
CA LEU A 117 6.38 2.14 -3.95
C LEU A 117 7.48 1.29 -3.33
N PHE A 118 8.69 1.83 -3.27
CA PHE A 118 9.77 1.25 -2.50
C PHE A 118 9.77 1.86 -1.09
N GLN A 119 9.90 1.02 -0.07
CA GLN A 119 9.93 1.43 1.33
C GLN A 119 11.14 0.80 2.03
N ILE A 120 11.84 1.61 2.82
CA ILE A 120 12.84 1.16 3.77
C ILE A 120 12.43 1.60 5.18
N VAL A 121 12.48 0.64 6.11
CA VAL A 121 12.18 0.81 7.53
C VAL A 121 13.46 0.51 8.31
N PRO A 122 14.33 1.51 8.51
CA PRO A 122 15.52 1.37 9.33
C PRO A 122 15.19 1.38 10.82
N GLU A 123 16.09 0.84 11.62
CA GLU A 123 16.01 0.86 13.08
C GLU A 123 16.21 2.28 13.62
N THR A 124 17.06 3.07 12.96
CA THR A 124 17.38 4.44 13.34
C THR A 124 17.15 5.42 12.18
N ARG A 125 17.10 6.72 12.48
CA ARG A 125 17.03 7.73 11.42
C ARG A 125 18.31 7.70 10.58
N VAL A 126 18.10 7.66 9.28
CA VAL A 126 19.14 7.59 8.25
C VAL A 126 19.43 8.99 7.72
N LEU A 127 20.70 9.29 7.50
CA LEU A 127 21.12 10.54 6.86
C LEU A 127 20.65 10.59 5.39
N PRO A 128 20.30 11.77 4.86
CA PRO A 128 19.81 11.91 3.49
C PRO A 128 20.74 11.33 2.41
N GLU A 129 22.05 11.34 2.63
CA GLU A 129 23.06 10.81 1.70
C GLU A 129 22.94 9.30 1.50
N PHE A 130 22.45 8.56 2.50
CA PHE A 130 22.22 7.12 2.41
C PHE A 130 20.80 6.79 1.92
N LEU A 131 20.08 7.76 1.38
CA LEU A 131 18.73 7.59 0.83
C LEU A 131 18.67 7.87 -0.68
N ASP A 132 19.81 8.06 -1.33
CA ASP A 132 19.92 8.31 -2.77
C ASP A 132 19.90 7.01 -3.58
N PHE A 133 18.72 6.40 -3.66
CA PHE A 133 18.51 5.16 -4.40
C PHE A 133 18.26 5.41 -5.89
N GLN A 134 18.82 4.56 -6.74
CA GLN A 134 18.47 4.51 -8.16
C GLN A 134 17.52 3.36 -8.43
N PHE A 135 16.52 3.61 -9.28
CA PHE A 135 15.44 2.67 -9.54
C PHE A 135 15.38 2.29 -11.01
N TYR A 136 15.29 0.99 -11.27
CA TYR A 136 15.22 0.43 -12.61
C TYR A 136 14.10 -0.62 -12.66
N LEU A 137 13.37 -0.68 -13.76
CA LEU A 137 12.40 -1.73 -14.05
C LEU A 137 12.81 -2.35 -15.40
N ASN A 138 13.27 -3.61 -15.39
CA ASN A 138 13.84 -4.25 -16.58
C ASN A 138 14.92 -3.39 -17.27
N ASP A 139 15.88 -2.89 -16.49
CA ASP A 139 16.98 -2.00 -16.92
C ASP A 139 16.54 -0.62 -17.44
N ILE A 140 15.23 -0.30 -17.42
CA ILE A 140 14.72 1.03 -17.76
C ILE A 140 14.70 1.88 -16.48
N PRO A 141 15.37 3.05 -16.48
CA PRO A 141 15.39 3.93 -15.30
C PRO A 141 14.01 4.53 -15.04
N ALA A 142 13.79 4.95 -13.79
CA ALA A 142 12.58 5.66 -13.40
C ALA A 142 12.48 7.03 -14.08
N ASP A 143 11.27 7.39 -14.52
CA ASP A 143 10.97 8.71 -15.08
C ASP A 143 10.89 9.78 -13.99
N LYS A 144 10.32 9.39 -12.85
CA LYS A 144 10.05 10.32 -11.74
C LYS A 144 10.01 9.58 -10.42
N ILE A 145 10.49 10.25 -9.38
CA ILE A 145 10.58 9.72 -8.03
C ILE A 145 10.03 10.78 -7.07
N TRP A 146 9.10 10.38 -6.20
CA TRP A 146 8.66 11.17 -5.06
C TRP A 146 9.12 10.48 -3.78
N ASN A 147 10.08 11.09 -3.10
CA ASN A 147 10.57 10.63 -1.82
C ASN A 147 9.81 11.30 -0.69
N TYR A 148 9.36 10.51 0.28
CA TYR A 148 8.71 11.04 1.47
C TYR A 148 8.95 10.21 2.72
N TYR A 149 9.02 10.89 3.85
CA TYR A 149 9.24 10.33 5.16
C TYR A 149 7.94 10.24 5.97
N VAL A 150 7.68 9.06 6.51
CA VAL A 150 6.58 8.78 7.44
C VAL A 150 7.16 8.34 8.77
N GLN A 151 6.64 8.91 9.85
CA GLN A 151 6.96 8.50 11.21
C GLN A 151 5.72 7.90 11.85
N SER A 152 5.82 6.64 12.24
CA SER A 152 4.78 5.95 13.01
C SER A 152 5.17 5.96 14.49
N PHE A 153 4.17 6.18 15.35
CA PHE A 153 4.31 6.06 16.80
C PHE A 153 3.28 5.07 17.29
N THR A 154 3.73 3.92 17.78
CA THR A 154 2.88 2.88 18.33
C THR A 154 3.07 2.84 19.84
N ALA A 155 2.00 3.10 20.59
CA ALA A 155 1.98 2.90 22.03
C ALA A 155 1.16 1.65 22.35
N ARG A 156 1.76 0.70 23.05
CA ARG A 156 1.06 -0.49 23.57
C ARG A 156 0.90 -0.32 25.08
N VAL A 157 -0.35 -0.41 25.51
CA VAL A 157 -0.74 -0.37 26.93
C VAL A 157 -1.24 -1.74 27.29
N ARG A 158 -0.63 -2.38 28.30
CA ARG A 158 -0.99 -3.74 28.72
C ARG A 158 -2.35 -3.83 29.43
N ASN A 159 -2.86 -2.71 29.94
CA ASN A 159 -4.09 -2.64 30.72
C ASN A 159 -5.30 -2.15 29.89
N TYR A 160 -6.50 -2.61 30.28
CA TYR A 160 -7.80 -2.23 29.72
C TYR A 160 -8.19 -0.75 29.98
N ARG A 161 -7.41 -0.04 30.81
CA ARG A 161 -7.68 1.36 31.18
C ARG A 161 -6.92 2.30 30.27
N PHE A 162 -7.59 3.35 29.82
CA PHE A 162 -7.00 4.41 29.02
C PHE A 162 -5.95 5.16 29.85
N SER A 163 -4.66 4.85 29.66
CA SER A 163 -3.57 5.62 30.25
C SER A 163 -3.36 6.90 29.42
N ALA A 164 -3.43 8.07 30.05
CA ALA A 164 -3.00 9.30 29.42
C ALA A 164 -1.50 9.16 29.11
N LEU A 165 -1.20 8.95 27.83
CA LEU A 165 0.14 8.67 27.33
C LEU A 165 1.12 9.80 27.73
N PRO A 166 2.41 9.53 27.96
CA PRO A 166 3.43 10.57 28.06
C PRO A 166 3.76 11.11 26.65
N VAL A 167 2.78 11.73 25.97
CA VAL A 167 2.96 12.45 24.70
C VAL A 167 3.21 13.93 25.01
N TYR A 168 4.12 14.22 25.94
CA TYR A 168 4.39 15.60 26.39
C TYR A 168 5.63 16.24 25.76
N GLY A 169 6.35 15.56 24.87
CA GLY A 169 7.63 16.06 24.35
C GLY A 169 7.79 16.16 22.83
N THR A 170 7.10 15.33 22.04
CA THR A 170 7.51 15.06 20.65
C THR A 170 6.62 15.66 19.57
N PHE A 171 5.37 16.02 19.89
CA PHE A 171 4.41 16.55 18.92
C PHE A 171 3.90 17.91 19.41
N GLY A 172 4.31 19.00 18.77
CA GLY A 172 3.83 20.36 19.04
C GLY A 172 2.41 20.63 18.55
N TYR A 173 1.48 19.68 18.73
CA TYR A 173 0.07 19.83 18.39
C TYR A 173 -0.77 19.90 19.67
N PRO A 174 -1.80 20.78 19.74
CA PRO A 174 -2.59 20.94 20.94
C PRO A 174 -3.50 19.73 21.13
N PHE A 175 -3.01 18.71 21.84
CA PHE A 175 -3.89 17.75 22.48
C PHE A 175 -4.61 18.49 23.61
N TYR A 176 -5.89 18.79 23.40
CA TYR A 176 -6.77 19.15 24.50
C TYR A 176 -6.81 17.94 25.44
N THR A 177 -6.03 18.00 26.51
CA THR A 177 -6.32 17.20 27.70
C THR A 177 -7.76 17.55 28.08
N ALA A 178 -8.63 16.54 28.19
CA ALA A 178 -10.01 16.75 28.60
C ALA A 178 -10.08 17.70 29.81
N PRO A 179 -11.13 18.55 29.90
CA PRO A 179 -11.25 19.52 30.99
C PRO A 179 -11.03 18.83 32.35
N PRO A 180 -10.32 19.48 33.28
CA PRO A 180 -10.11 18.90 34.60
C PRO A 180 -11.48 18.59 35.22
N GLY A 181 -11.75 17.31 35.52
CA GLY A 181 -12.99 16.88 36.18
C GLY A 181 -13.92 15.96 35.38
N VAL A 182 -13.63 15.61 34.13
CA VAL A 182 -14.49 14.67 33.34
C VAL A 182 -14.14 13.20 33.61
N TYR A 183 -12.96 12.92 34.15
CA TYR A 183 -12.61 11.60 34.69
C TYR A 183 -12.23 11.76 36.16
N SER A 184 -12.79 10.92 37.02
CA SER A 184 -12.31 10.79 38.40
C SER A 184 -10.84 10.39 38.34
N SER A 185 -9.96 11.36 38.62
CA SER A 185 -8.55 11.10 38.86
C SER A 185 -8.44 10.33 40.16
N GLY A 186 -8.71 9.02 40.11
CA GLY A 186 -8.02 8.09 40.98
C GLY A 186 -6.53 8.35 40.82
N THR A 187 -5.78 8.20 41.92
CA THR A 187 -4.31 8.29 41.97
C THR A 187 -3.69 7.92 40.63
N PHE A 188 -2.93 8.85 40.05
CA PHE A 188 -2.08 8.59 38.88
C PHE A 188 -1.07 7.50 39.28
N VAL A 189 -1.50 6.25 39.21
CA VAL A 189 -0.61 5.10 39.25
C VAL A 189 0.06 5.13 37.89
N TYR A 190 1.35 5.45 37.87
CA TYR A 190 2.19 5.19 36.71
C TYR A 190 2.08 3.68 36.44
N ASP A 191 1.26 3.30 35.47
CA ASP A 191 1.23 1.93 34.99
C ASP A 191 2.57 1.66 34.32
N SER A 192 3.33 0.73 34.89
CA SER A 192 4.72 0.42 34.56
C SER A 192 4.95 -0.16 33.17
N ASP A 193 3.89 -0.44 32.42
CA ASP A 193 3.92 -1.28 31.22
C ASP A 193 3.34 -0.53 30.00
N VAL A 194 3.74 0.73 29.79
CA VAL A 194 3.52 1.44 28.51
C VAL A 194 4.79 1.31 27.68
N THR A 195 4.76 0.48 26.63
CA THR A 195 5.85 0.45 25.65
C THR A 195 5.50 1.36 24.49
N THR A 196 6.47 2.20 24.10
CA THR A 196 6.33 3.12 22.97
C THR A 196 7.40 2.79 21.95
N GLU A 197 6.97 2.50 20.73
CA GLU A 197 7.84 2.20 19.59
C GLU A 197 7.67 3.31 18.56
N THR A 198 8.80 3.86 18.10
CA THR A 198 8.82 4.81 16.99
C THR A 198 9.42 4.12 15.79
N GLU A 199 8.70 4.11 14.68
CA GLU A 199 9.19 3.56 13.43
C GLU A 199 9.43 4.69 12.42
N HIS A 200 10.61 4.64 11.82
CA HIS A 200 11.01 5.54 10.75
C HIS A 200 10.80 4.84 9.41
N MET A 201 10.01 5.41 8.52
CA MET A 201 9.74 4.84 7.21
C MET A 201 10.12 5.85 6.13
N TYR A 202 11.04 5.45 5.25
CA TYR A 202 11.39 6.23 4.07
C TYR A 202 10.78 5.57 2.85
N ARG A 203 9.91 6.30 2.17
CA ARG A 203 9.10 5.83 1.06
C ARG A 203 9.51 6.56 -0.22
N PHE A 204 9.54 5.82 -1.31
CA PHE A 204 9.91 6.29 -2.64
C PHE A 204 8.84 5.79 -3.61
N LEU A 205 7.93 6.68 -3.99
CA LEU A 205 7.01 6.41 -5.08
C LEU A 205 7.76 6.63 -6.39
N VAL A 206 7.91 5.56 -7.16
CA VAL A 206 8.68 5.54 -8.41
C VAL A 206 7.72 5.33 -9.57
N ARG A 207 7.83 6.17 -10.61
CA ARG A 207 7.06 6.03 -11.85
C ARG A 207 7.97 5.59 -12.99
N PHE A 208 7.54 4.58 -13.72
CA PHE A 208 8.15 4.11 -14.97
C PHE A 208 7.21 4.35 -16.16
N PRO A 209 7.74 4.45 -17.39
CA PRO A 209 6.93 4.55 -18.60
C PRO A 209 5.94 3.37 -18.71
N LYS A 210 4.75 3.59 -19.27
CA LYS A 210 3.76 2.49 -19.46
C LYS A 210 4.29 1.35 -20.33
N ASP A 211 5.13 1.68 -21.30
CA ASP A 211 5.61 0.73 -22.30
C ASP A 211 6.73 -0.19 -21.77
N THR A 212 7.15 0.02 -20.52
CA THR A 212 8.26 -0.69 -19.88
C THR A 212 8.03 -2.21 -19.79
N LEU A 213 6.79 -2.64 -19.56
CA LEU A 213 6.46 -4.07 -19.45
C LEU A 213 6.36 -4.77 -20.82
N PHE A 214 6.01 -4.03 -21.87
CA PHE A 214 5.80 -4.60 -23.20
C PHE A 214 7.09 -4.86 -23.97
N LYS A 215 8.21 -4.21 -23.58
CA LYS A 215 9.51 -4.35 -24.25
C LYS A 215 10.22 -5.68 -23.96
N ASN A 216 9.88 -6.38 -22.88
CA ASN A 216 10.54 -7.62 -22.45
C ASN A 216 9.54 -8.79 -22.40
N SER A 217 9.06 -9.25 -23.56
CA SER A 217 8.05 -10.32 -23.64
C SER A 217 8.56 -11.74 -23.32
N GLN A 218 9.88 -11.93 -23.11
CA GLN A 218 10.49 -13.26 -22.95
C GLN A 218 11.24 -13.48 -21.61
N SER A 219 11.33 -12.49 -20.73
CA SER A 219 12.03 -12.62 -19.43
C SER A 219 11.15 -12.20 -18.25
N ARG A 220 11.38 -12.80 -17.07
CA ARG A 220 10.73 -12.37 -15.83
C ARG A 220 11.03 -10.89 -15.59
N THR A 221 10.01 -10.12 -15.20
CA THR A 221 10.18 -8.69 -14.93
C THR A 221 10.77 -8.49 -13.54
N PHE A 222 11.77 -7.62 -13.44
CA PHE A 222 12.42 -7.30 -12.17
C PHE A 222 12.44 -5.80 -11.93
N PHE A 223 12.05 -5.43 -10.72
CA PHE A 223 12.32 -4.11 -10.17
C PHE A 223 13.65 -4.15 -9.42
N GLN A 224 14.59 -3.32 -9.84
CA GLN A 224 15.93 -3.24 -9.28
C GLN A 224 16.14 -1.90 -8.59
N VAL A 225 16.66 -1.96 -7.37
CA VAL A 225 17.06 -0.79 -6.58
C VAL A 225 18.57 -0.85 -6.38
N VAL A 226 19.28 0.18 -6.84
CA VAL A 226 20.71 0.35 -6.60
C VAL A 226 20.89 1.31 -5.44
N THR A 227 21.59 0.87 -4.41
CA THR A 227 21.86 1.67 -3.21
C THR A 227 23.02 2.64 -3.42
N PRO A 228 23.20 3.65 -2.56
CA PRO A 228 24.32 4.58 -2.63
C PRO A 228 25.71 3.92 -2.65
N ALA A 229 25.90 2.79 -1.93
CA ALA A 229 27.16 2.04 -1.99
C ALA A 229 27.20 1.01 -3.14
N LYS A 230 26.34 1.17 -4.15
CA LYS A 230 26.27 0.36 -5.38
C LYS A 230 25.86 -1.10 -5.15
N SER A 231 25.26 -1.41 -4.02
CA SER A 231 24.63 -2.71 -3.81
C SER A 231 23.31 -2.77 -4.56
N ILE A 232 22.89 -3.97 -4.95
CA ILE A 232 21.72 -4.17 -5.80
C ILE A 232 20.68 -5.01 -5.04
N LEU A 233 19.48 -4.45 -4.84
CA LEU A 233 18.30 -5.16 -4.39
C LEU A 233 17.42 -5.46 -5.61
N ARG A 234 16.97 -6.71 -5.74
CA ARG A 234 16.09 -7.13 -6.84
C ARG A 234 14.78 -7.64 -6.31
N PHE A 235 13.69 -7.20 -6.90
CA PHE A 235 12.33 -7.61 -6.59
C PHE A 235 11.69 -8.23 -7.83
N GLU A 236 11.12 -9.42 -7.68
CA GLU A 236 10.30 -10.07 -8.70
C GLU A 236 8.97 -9.32 -8.80
N TYR A 237 8.69 -8.81 -10.00
CA TYR A 237 7.50 -8.01 -10.34
C TYR A 237 6.32 -8.88 -10.77
#